data_AF-A0A2P4YP69-F1
#
_entry.id   AF-A0A2P4YP69-F1
#
_cell.length_a   1.000
_cell.length_b   1.000
_cell.length_c   1.000
_cell.angle_alpha   90.00
_cell.angle_beta   90.00
_cell.angle_gamma   90.00
#
_symmetry.space_group_name_H-M   'P 1'
#
loop_
_entity.id
_entity.type
_entity.pdbx_description
1 polymer ?
#
loop_
_entity_poly.entity_id
_entity_poly.type
_entity_poly.pdbx_seq_one_letter_code
_entity_poly.pdbx_strand_id
1 'polypeptide(L)'
;MDAALISTERLRVAFALYNLEGRAKTWAYTREATTPGCFTTWAQLCQQLRAAFLPANYEYRQRSRFLACKQGKRELHEYIQEMRELVTVFMDGLKVGPSRTQLFRVHANTMEEAIQITL
;
A
#
# COMPACT_ATOMS: atom_id res chain seq x y z
N MET A 1 -11.38 -12.20 34.59
CA MET A 1 -10.28 -11.31 34.20
C MET A 1 -10.26 -11.29 32.68
N ASP A 2 -10.92 -10.32 32.07
CA ASP A 2 -10.90 -10.13 30.62
C ASP A 2 -9.49 -9.73 30.19
N ALA A 3 -8.81 -10.63 29.48
CA ALA A 3 -7.63 -10.28 28.73
C ALA A 3 -8.07 -9.38 27.57
N ALA A 4 -8.16 -8.07 27.83
CA ALA A 4 -8.45 -7.06 26.83
C ALA A 4 -7.40 -7.19 25.72
N LEU A 5 -7.80 -7.76 24.59
CA LEU A 5 -7.09 -7.68 23.33
C LEU A 5 -6.62 -6.24 23.16
N ILE A 6 -5.31 -6.05 23.12
CA ILE A 6 -4.70 -4.78 22.80
C ILE A 6 -4.90 -4.56 21.28
N SER A 7 -6.13 -4.20 20.91
CA SER A 7 -6.61 -3.95 19.54
C SER A 7 -6.82 -2.45 19.29
N THR A 8 -6.03 -1.61 19.96
CA THR A 8 -6.11 -0.15 19.79
C THR A 8 -5.18 0.28 18.66
N GLU A 9 -5.68 1.04 17.68
CA GLU A 9 -4.88 1.61 16.57
C GLU A 9 -3.58 2.24 17.05
N ARG A 10 -3.63 2.85 18.24
CA ARG A 10 -2.49 3.47 18.91
C ARG A 10 -1.32 2.52 19.14
N LEU A 11 -1.57 1.27 19.52
CA LEU A 11 -0.52 0.26 19.75
C LEU A 11 0.04 -0.28 18.45
N ARG A 12 -0.80 -0.43 17.41
CA ARG A 12 -0.33 -0.74 16.06
C ARG A 12 0.60 0.36 15.52
N VAL A 13 0.23 1.63 15.70
CA VAL A 13 1.03 2.78 15.29
C VAL A 13 2.34 2.84 16.09
N ALA A 14 2.28 2.72 17.42
CA ALA A 14 3.48 2.74 18.27
C ALA A 14 4.46 1.62 17.91
N PHE A 15 3.95 0.40 17.68
CA PHE A 15 4.77 -0.72 17.23
C PHE A 15 5.43 -0.43 15.88
N ALA A 16 4.68 0.08 14.90
CA ALA A 16 5.26 0.41 13.59
C ALA A 16 6.32 1.51 13.67
N LEU A 17 6.10 2.55 14.47
CA LEU A 17 7.09 3.60 14.72
C LEU A 17 8.37 3.06 15.37
N TYR A 18 8.24 2.12 16.32
CA TYR A 18 9.38 1.50 16.98
C TYR A 18 10.27 0.70 16.00
N ASN A 19 9.63 0.03 15.04
CA ASN A 19 10.29 -0.77 13.99
C ASN A 19 10.84 0.07 12.82
N LEU A 20 10.67 1.40 12.84
CA LEU A 20 11.33 2.24 11.83
C LEU A 20 12.84 2.28 12.09
N GLU A 21 13.60 2.38 10.99
CA GLU A 21 15.05 2.47 11.02
C GLU A 21 15.58 3.63 10.16
N GLY A 22 16.82 4.03 10.43
CA GLY A 22 17.53 5.06 9.67
C GLY A 22 16.75 6.37 9.54
N ARG A 23 16.70 6.91 8.31
CA ARG A 23 16.07 8.21 8.00
C ARG A 23 14.57 8.24 8.31
N ALA A 24 13.87 7.12 8.18
CA ALA A 24 12.44 7.04 8.49
C ALA A 24 12.19 7.24 9.98
N LYS A 25 13.02 6.63 10.83
CA LYS A 25 12.96 6.77 12.29
C LYS A 25 13.22 8.22 12.73
N THR A 26 14.30 8.82 12.23
CA THR A 26 14.64 10.23 12.55
C THR A 26 13.51 11.17 12.13
N TRP A 27 13.02 11.03 10.89
CA TRP A 27 11.92 11.84 10.39
C TRP A 27 10.65 11.72 11.25
N ALA A 28 10.29 10.50 11.65
CA ALA A 28 9.08 10.25 12.43
C ALA A 28 9.16 10.91 13.81
N TYR A 29 10.31 10.80 14.50
CA TYR A 29 10.50 11.45 15.80
C TYR A 29 10.54 12.98 15.70
N THR A 30 11.21 13.55 14.69
CA THR A 30 11.21 14.99 14.48
C THR A 30 9.79 15.51 14.24
N ARG A 31 9.00 14.75 13.47
CA ARG A 31 7.61 15.12 13.17
C ARG A 31 6.72 15.05 14.41
N GLU A 32 6.83 13.99 15.20
CA GLU A 32 6.10 13.86 16.47
C GLU A 32 6.52 14.94 17.49
N ALA A 33 7.79 15.34 17.52
CA ALA A 33 8.26 16.43 18.38
C ALA A 33 7.71 17.80 17.95
N THR A 34 7.56 18.04 16.65
CA THR A 34 7.04 19.32 16.12
C THR A 34 5.51 19.37 16.16
N THR A 35 4.86 18.22 16.01
CA THR A 35 3.40 18.09 16.01
C THR A 35 3.03 16.84 16.81
N PRO A 36 2.88 16.98 18.14
CA PRO A 36 2.48 15.85 18.99
C PRO A 36 1.12 15.29 18.54
N GLY A 37 1.02 13.96 18.50
CA GLY A 37 -0.19 13.30 18.01
C GLY A 37 -0.34 13.36 16.48
N CYS A 38 0.75 13.52 15.72
CA CYS A 38 0.68 13.47 14.26
C CYS A 38 0.47 12.04 13.71
N PHE A 39 0.59 11.01 14.55
CA PHE A 39 0.33 9.61 14.22
C PHE A 39 -0.75 9.02 15.15
N THR A 40 -2.02 9.39 14.97
CA THR A 40 -3.13 8.87 15.80
C THR A 40 -3.75 7.59 15.25
N THR A 41 -3.73 7.40 13.94
CA THR A 41 -4.33 6.26 13.25
C THR A 41 -3.34 5.61 12.28
N TRP A 42 -3.61 4.35 11.91
CA TRP A 42 -2.78 3.66 10.92
C TRP A 42 -2.79 4.38 9.57
N ALA A 43 -3.97 4.85 9.14
CA ALA A 43 -4.13 5.59 7.90
C ALA A 43 -3.31 6.88 7.87
N GLN A 44 -3.30 7.65 8.98
CA GLN A 44 -2.53 8.88 9.10
C GLN A 44 -1.02 8.60 9.02
N LEU A 45 -0.54 7.55 9.69
CA LEU A 45 0.86 7.12 9.60
C LEU A 45 1.24 6.76 8.16
N CYS A 46 0.45 5.92 7.49
CA CYS A 46 0.71 5.53 6.11
C CYS A 46 0.70 6.73 5.16
N GLN A 47 -0.27 7.64 5.30
CA GLN A 47 -0.38 8.83 4.44
C GLN A 47 0.83 9.74 4.60
N GLN A 48 1.27 10.00 5.83
CA GLN A 48 2.42 10.89 6.06
C GLN A 48 3.74 10.27 5.63
N LEU A 49 3.94 8.96 5.84
CA LEU A 49 5.10 8.24 5.33
C LEU A 49 5.12 8.27 3.79
N ARG A 50 3.98 8.02 3.14
CA ARG A 50 3.85 8.11 1.68
C ARG A 50 4.22 9.51 1.20
N ALA A 51 3.68 10.56 1.82
CA ALA A 51 3.96 11.95 1.43
C ALA A 51 5.43 12.36 1.63
N ALA A 52 6.12 11.82 2.63
CA ALA A 52 7.51 12.18 2.91
C ALA A 52 8.53 11.40 2.09
N PHE A 53 8.23 10.15 1.72
CA PHE A 53 9.22 9.25 1.12
C PHE A 53 8.91 8.86 -0.33
N LEU A 54 7.69 9.05 -0.83
CA LEU A 54 7.39 8.79 -2.23
C LEU A 54 7.70 10.01 -3.10
N PRO A 55 8.35 9.82 -4.28
CA PRO A 55 8.50 10.87 -5.27
C PRO A 55 7.15 11.38 -5.79
N ALA A 56 7.09 12.65 -6.21
CA ALA A 56 5.87 13.28 -6.74
C ALA A 56 5.27 12.55 -7.96
N ASN A 57 6.09 11.86 -8.75
CA ASN A 57 5.68 11.08 -9.91
C ASN A 57 5.56 9.57 -9.64
N TYR A 58 5.52 9.15 -8.36
CA TYR A 58 5.48 7.74 -7.97
C TYR A 58 4.33 6.99 -8.63
N GLU A 59 3.09 7.50 -8.55
CA GLU A 59 1.92 6.84 -9.14
C GLU A 59 2.04 6.68 -10.65
N TYR A 60 2.49 7.73 -11.34
CA TYR A 60 2.73 7.69 -12.79
C TYR A 60 3.76 6.62 -13.14
N ARG A 61 4.88 6.57 -12.40
CA ARG A 61 5.93 5.57 -12.61
C ARG A 61 5.41 4.16 -12.41
N GLN A 62 4.60 3.90 -11.38
CA GLN A 62 4.06 2.57 -11.11
C GLN A 62 3.02 2.15 -12.13
N ARG A 63 2.15 3.07 -12.60
CA ARG A 63 1.23 2.82 -13.73
C ARG A 63 2.00 2.49 -15.01
N SER A 64 3.04 3.27 -15.32
CA SER A 64 3.88 3.01 -16.49
C SER A 64 4.58 1.65 -16.40
N ARG A 65 5.10 1.28 -15.21
CA ARG A 65 5.70 -0.04 -14.98
C ARG A 65 4.69 -1.16 -15.17
N PHE A 66 3.48 -1.02 -14.60
CA PHE A 66 2.41 -2.00 -14.75
C PHE A 66 2.03 -2.22 -16.22
N LEU A 67 1.80 -1.15 -16.98
CA LEU A 67 1.46 -1.24 -18.40
C LEU A 67 2.60 -1.82 -19.25
N ALA A 68 3.86 -1.60 -18.86
CA ALA A 68 5.02 -2.15 -19.53
C ALA A 68 5.37 -3.58 -19.09
N CYS A 69 4.81 -4.07 -17.97
CA CYS A 69 5.17 -5.36 -17.40
C CYS A 69 4.67 -6.49 -18.29
N LYS A 70 5.61 -7.28 -18.84
CA LYS A 70 5.34 -8.45 -19.69
C LYS A 70 6.25 -9.58 -19.27
N GLN A 71 5.78 -10.82 -19.23
CA GLN A 71 6.62 -11.96 -18.83
C GLN A 71 7.90 -12.05 -19.67
N GLY A 72 7.78 -12.02 -21.00
CA GLY A 72 8.94 -12.08 -21.90
C GLY A 72 9.73 -13.37 -21.72
N LYS A 73 11.05 -13.25 -21.56
CA LYS A 73 11.98 -14.38 -21.28
C LYS A 73 12.25 -14.57 -19.77
N ARG A 74 11.53 -13.88 -18.89
CA ARG A 74 11.75 -13.95 -17.45
C ARG A 74 11.20 -15.24 -16.87
N GLU A 75 11.82 -15.69 -15.80
CA GLU A 75 11.30 -16.81 -15.03
C GLU A 75 9.91 -16.47 -14.48
N LEU A 76 9.02 -17.48 -14.46
CA LEU A 76 7.63 -17.27 -14.08
C LEU A 76 7.50 -16.70 -12.66
N HIS A 77 8.36 -17.14 -11.74
CA HIS A 77 8.34 -16.67 -10.35
C HIS A 77 8.72 -15.18 -10.24
N GLU A 78 9.74 -14.72 -10.97
CA GLU A 78 10.14 -13.31 -10.99
C GLU A 78 9.03 -12.42 -11.54
N TYR A 79 8.41 -12.86 -12.65
CA TYR A 79 7.29 -12.16 -13.26
C TYR A 79 6.10 -12.06 -12.30
N ILE A 80 5.74 -13.16 -11.63
CA ILE A 80 4.64 -13.19 -10.67
C ILE A 80 4.93 -12.27 -9.48
N GLN A 81 6.16 -12.24 -8.97
CA GLN A 81 6.51 -11.36 -7.85
C GLN A 81 6.37 -9.88 -8.23
N GLU A 82 6.92 -9.47 -9.38
CA GLU A 82 6.76 -8.08 -9.83
C GLU A 82 5.30 -7.74 -10.13
N MET A 83 4.54 -8.63 -10.76
CA MET A 83 3.11 -8.39 -11.01
C MET A 83 2.30 -8.27 -9.71
N ARG A 84 2.58 -9.06 -8.67
CA ARG A 84 1.91 -8.94 -7.37
C ARG A 84 2.15 -7.59 -6.71
N GLU A 85 3.38 -7.08 -6.77
CA GLU A 85 3.72 -5.74 -6.30
C GLU A 85 2.94 -4.67 -7.09
N LEU A 86 3.00 -4.71 -8.42
CA LEU A 86 2.40 -3.69 -9.29
C LEU A 86 0.87 -3.69 -9.22
N VAL A 87 0.22 -4.85 -9.13
CA VAL A 87 -1.24 -4.96 -8.95
C VAL A 87 -1.66 -4.35 -7.61
N THR A 88 -0.93 -4.61 -6.54
CA THR A 88 -1.24 -4.06 -5.21
C THR A 88 -1.16 -2.53 -5.23
N VAL A 89 -0.11 -1.97 -5.84
CA VAL A 89 0.06 -0.51 -5.99
C VAL A 89 -1.03 0.08 -6.89
N PHE A 90 -1.37 -0.59 -7.99
CA PHE A 90 -2.41 -0.14 -8.91
C PHE A 90 -3.79 -0.10 -8.25
N MET A 91 -4.17 -1.17 -7.54
CA MET A 91 -5.44 -1.26 -6.80
C MET A 91 -5.54 -0.22 -5.68
N ASP A 92 -4.44 0.06 -4.99
CA ASP A 92 -4.39 1.16 -4.02
C ASP A 92 -4.59 2.53 -4.69
N GLY A 93 -4.02 2.76 -5.87
CA GLY A 93 -4.23 3.97 -6.66
C GLY A 93 -5.66 4.14 -7.20
N LEU A 94 -6.37 3.03 -7.47
CA LEU A 94 -7.77 3.06 -7.90
C LEU A 94 -8.74 3.52 -6.80
N LYS A 95 -8.36 3.38 -5.52
CA LYS A 95 -9.19 3.85 -4.38
C LYS A 95 -9.29 5.38 -4.30
N VAL A 96 -8.41 6.11 -4.98
CA VAL A 96 -8.21 7.57 -4.79
C VAL A 96 -8.56 8.40 -6.05
N GLY A 97 -9.03 7.78 -7.14
CA GLY A 97 -9.23 8.47 -8.42
C GLY A 97 -10.57 8.24 -9.15
N PRO A 98 -10.88 9.03 -10.20
CA PRO A 98 -12.08 8.87 -11.03
C PRO A 98 -12.18 7.52 -11.75
N SER A 99 -11.09 6.75 -11.79
CA SER A 99 -11.03 5.40 -12.37
C SER A 99 -12.00 4.42 -11.72
N ARG A 100 -12.52 4.74 -10.53
CA ARG A 100 -13.61 4.00 -9.88
C ARG A 100 -14.84 3.86 -10.80
N THR A 101 -15.18 4.80 -11.67
CA THR A 101 -16.39 4.68 -12.51
C THR A 101 -16.19 3.95 -13.84
N GLN A 102 -14.96 3.70 -14.28
CA GLN A 102 -14.70 3.07 -15.59
C GLN A 102 -14.24 1.61 -15.52
N LEU A 103 -13.73 1.14 -14.37
CA LEU A 103 -13.05 -0.16 -14.26
C LEU A 103 -13.81 -1.22 -13.45
N PHE A 104 -15.03 -0.97 -12.99
CA PHE A 104 -15.89 -2.02 -12.45
C PHE A 104 -16.42 -2.93 -13.57
N ARG A 105 -15.54 -3.71 -14.19
CA ARG A 105 -15.89 -5.08 -14.55
C ARG A 105 -15.76 -5.91 -13.28
N VAL A 106 -16.74 -6.78 -13.07
CA VAL A 106 -16.95 -7.63 -11.88
C VAL A 106 -15.61 -8.09 -11.29
N HIS A 107 -15.38 -7.78 -10.01
CA HIS A 107 -14.16 -8.19 -9.30
C HIS A 107 -14.39 -9.59 -8.74
N ALA A 108 -13.59 -10.56 -9.18
CA ALA A 108 -13.53 -11.87 -8.55
C ALA A 108 -12.76 -11.78 -7.24
N ASN A 109 -13.31 -12.36 -6.17
CA ASN A 109 -12.66 -12.50 -4.87
C ASN A 109 -11.89 -13.82 -4.74
N THR A 110 -12.06 -14.75 -5.69
CA THR A 110 -11.41 -16.05 -5.74
C THR A 110 -10.91 -16.39 -7.15
N MET A 111 -9.98 -17.33 -7.26
CA MET A 111 -9.43 -17.77 -8.55
C MET A 111 -10.51 -18.42 -9.42
N GLU A 112 -11.43 -19.17 -8.81
CA GLU A 112 -12.58 -19.80 -9.47
C GLU A 112 -13.57 -18.76 -10.01
N GLU A 113 -13.85 -17.69 -9.24
CA GLU A 113 -14.68 -16.58 -9.72
C GLU A 113 -14.03 -15.85 -10.90
N ALA A 114 -12.70 -15.71 -10.89
CA ALA A 114 -11.97 -15.08 -11.99
C ALA A 114 -12.10 -15.90 -13.29
N ILE A 115 -12.07 -17.24 -13.19
CA ILE A 115 -12.23 -18.16 -14.32
C ILE A 115 -13.66 -18.11 -14.88
N GLN A 116 -14.68 -18.05 -14.02
CA GLN A 116 -16.08 -17.94 -14.45
C GLN A 116 -16.42 -16.60 -15.11
N ILE A 117 -15.76 -15.51 -14.74
CA ILE A 117 -15.98 -14.19 -15.37
C ILE A 117 -15.35 -14.13 -16.78
N THR A 118 -14.42 -15.03 -17.10
CA THR A 118 -13.66 -15.02 -18.36
C THR A 118 -14.12 -16.06 -19.40
N LEU A 119 -15.03 -16.97 -19.06
CA LEU A 119 -15.66 -17.95 -19.96
C LEU A 119 -17.11 -17.55 -20.26
#